data_AF-A0A1M6I9S3-F1
#
_entry.id   AF-A0A1M6I9S3-F1
#
_cell.length_a   1.000
_cell.length_b   1.000
_cell.length_c   1.000
_cell.angle_alpha   90.00
_cell.angle_beta   90.00
_cell.angle_gamma   90.00
#
_symmetry.space_group_name_H-M   'P 1'
#
loop_
_entity.id
_entity.type
_entity.pdbx_description
1 polymer ?
#
loop_
_entity_poly.entity_id
_entity_poly.type
_entity_poly.pdbx_seq_one_letter_code
_entity_poly.pdbx_strand_id
1 'polypeptide(L)'
;MNTDKRNLITKGHYAISIPILGIYASAIYFFELSFLVISISTIVAWTFWSYMVPKWKLSSIKQLSSTEDYVNWYSNSIASFLIWPDSNWFTQTEFWTEKDKDEYQELRKSLLNIQ
;
A
#
# COMPACT_ATOMS: atom_id res chain seq x y z
N MET A 1 12.34 -10.79 14.51
CA MET A 1 12.00 -9.68 13.58
C MET A 1 12.45 -8.34 14.18
N ASN A 2 13.40 -7.68 13.53
CA ASN A 2 14.05 -6.44 14.03
C ASN A 2 13.03 -5.29 14.11
N THR A 3 13.13 -4.44 15.13
CA THR A 3 12.12 -3.42 15.50
C THR A 3 11.89 -2.38 14.40
N ASP A 4 12.93 -2.06 13.62
CA ASP A 4 12.85 -1.15 12.46
C ASP A 4 11.94 -1.64 11.34
N LYS A 5 11.81 -2.96 11.15
CA LYS A 5 11.02 -3.51 10.04
C LYS A 5 9.52 -3.54 10.35
N ARG A 6 9.14 -3.74 11.63
CA ARG A 6 7.76 -3.52 12.11
C ARG A 6 7.30 -2.09 11.85
N ASN A 7 8.22 -1.13 11.97
CA ASN A 7 7.95 0.28 11.71
C ASN A 7 7.47 0.52 10.26
N LEU A 8 7.89 -0.28 9.27
CA LEU A 8 7.49 -0.08 7.87
C LEU A 8 6.00 -0.31 7.63
N ILE A 9 5.43 -1.37 8.23
CA ILE A 9 4.00 -1.68 8.14
C ILE A 9 3.19 -0.62 8.88
N THR A 10 3.62 -0.24 10.07
CA THR A 10 2.99 0.83 10.85
C THR A 10 3.00 2.16 10.08
N LYS A 11 4.14 2.54 9.49
CA LYS A 11 4.25 3.72 8.61
C LYS A 11 3.29 3.63 7.42
N GLY A 12 3.11 2.44 6.86
CA GLY A 12 2.13 2.19 5.80
C GLY A 12 0.70 2.48 6.24
N HIS A 13 0.28 1.97 7.40
CA HIS A 13 -1.04 2.27 7.94
C HIS A 13 -1.24 3.77 8.23
N TYR A 14 -0.24 4.45 8.79
CA TYR A 14 -0.30 5.90 8.98
C TYR A 14 -0.40 6.67 7.66
N ALA A 15 0.32 6.25 6.62
CA ALA A 15 0.35 6.94 5.33
C ALA A 15 -0.85 6.62 4.44
N ILE A 16 -1.50 5.46 4.62
CA ILE A 16 -2.53 4.95 3.71
C ILE A 16 -3.86 4.75 4.44
N SER A 17 -3.89 3.86 5.44
CA SER A 17 -5.15 3.47 6.11
C SER A 17 -5.77 4.61 6.91
N ILE A 18 -4.98 5.38 7.66
CA ILE A 18 -5.48 6.49 8.47
C ILE A 18 -6.11 7.60 7.59
N PRO A 19 -5.47 8.07 6.50
CA PRO A 19 -6.11 9.00 5.57
C PRO A 19 -7.40 8.45 4.93
N ILE A 20 -7.43 7.18 4.55
CA ILE A 20 -8.65 6.54 4.01
C ILE A 20 -9.79 6.59 5.03
N LEU A 21 -9.52 6.23 6.29
CA LEU A 21 -10.50 6.36 7.36
C LEU A 21 -10.92 7.82 7.57
N GLY A 22 -9.98 8.75 7.48
CA GLY A 22 -10.23 10.19 7.56
C GLY A 22 -11.16 10.69 6.44
N ILE A 23 -11.02 10.19 5.22
CA ILE A 23 -11.91 10.50 4.08
C ILE A 23 -13.35 10.07 4.41
N TYR A 24 -13.53 8.82 4.85
CA TYR A 24 -14.87 8.32 5.20
C TYR A 24 -15.47 9.04 6.42
N ALA A 25 -14.68 9.24 7.48
CA ALA A 25 -15.13 9.94 8.68
C ALA A 25 -15.55 11.39 8.37
N SER A 26 -14.76 12.08 7.54
CA SER A 26 -15.09 13.45 7.10
C SER A 26 -16.34 13.46 6.23
N ALA A 27 -16.50 12.50 5.33
CA ALA A 27 -17.71 12.39 4.50
C ALA A 27 -18.97 12.19 5.36
N ILE A 28 -18.91 11.36 6.40
CA ILE A 28 -20.02 11.12 7.33
C ILE A 28 -20.28 12.36 8.22
N TYR A 29 -19.22 13.09 8.60
CA TYR A 29 -19.35 14.27 9.45
C TYR A 29 -20.00 15.45 8.74
N PHE A 30 -19.61 15.71 7.48
CA PHE A 30 -20.08 16.88 6.72
C PHE A 30 -21.34 16.62 5.89
N PHE A 31 -21.68 15.37 5.59
CA PHE A 31 -22.78 15.03 4.69
C PHE A 31 -23.69 13.97 5.31
N GLU A 32 -24.97 14.03 4.96
CA GLU A 32 -25.92 12.97 5.34
C GLU A 32 -25.53 11.64 4.68
N LEU A 33 -25.52 10.57 5.49
CA LEU A 33 -25.16 9.24 5.02
C LEU A 33 -26.15 8.78 3.95
N SER A 34 -25.67 8.71 2.73
CA SER A 34 -26.43 8.27 1.56
C SER A 34 -25.56 7.40 0.67
N PHE A 35 -26.19 6.61 -0.19
CA PHE A 35 -25.46 5.79 -1.17
C PHE A 35 -24.52 6.63 -2.05
N LEU A 36 -24.93 7.85 -2.40
CA LEU A 36 -24.12 8.78 -3.19
C LEU A 36 -22.85 9.21 -2.44
N VAL A 37 -22.98 9.61 -1.17
CA VAL A 37 -21.84 10.03 -0.33
C VAL A 37 -20.87 8.87 -0.12
N ILE A 38 -21.38 7.66 0.14
CA ILE A 38 -20.55 6.45 0.25
C ILE A 38 -19.80 6.19 -1.06
N SER A 39 -20.50 6.24 -2.20
CA SER A 39 -19.89 5.97 -3.51
C SER A 39 -18.77 6.97 -3.85
N ILE A 40 -19.03 8.26 -3.66
CA ILE A 40 -18.03 9.31 -3.93
C ILE A 40 -16.84 9.18 -2.98
N SER A 41 -17.07 9.02 -1.67
CA SER A 41 -15.99 8.85 -0.71
C SER A 41 -15.16 7.59 -0.99
N THR A 42 -15.79 6.49 -1.42
CA THR A 42 -15.08 5.30 -1.88
C THR A 42 -14.23 5.56 -3.12
N ILE A 43 -14.73 6.28 -4.13
CA ILE A 43 -13.93 6.62 -5.31
C ILE A 43 -12.70 7.46 -4.92
N VAL A 44 -12.88 8.45 -4.03
CA VAL A 44 -11.78 9.31 -3.56
C VAL A 44 -10.77 8.49 -2.74
N ALA A 45 -11.24 7.68 -1.79
CA ALA A 45 -10.40 6.80 -0.99
C ALA A 45 -9.64 5.79 -1.85
N TRP A 46 -10.30 5.20 -2.86
CA TRP A 46 -9.70 4.27 -3.81
C TRP A 46 -8.62 4.93 -4.65
N THR A 47 -8.88 6.13 -5.16
CA THR A 47 -7.91 6.92 -5.93
C THR A 47 -6.68 7.26 -5.08
N PHE A 48 -6.90 7.68 -3.82
CA PHE A 48 -5.81 7.93 -2.87
C PHE A 48 -4.98 6.68 -2.60
N TRP A 49 -5.64 5.55 -2.30
CA TRP A 49 -4.99 4.25 -2.09
C TRP A 49 -4.13 3.85 -3.29
N SER A 50 -4.71 3.94 -4.49
CA SER A 50 -4.09 3.56 -5.77
C SER A 50 -2.79 4.33 -6.03
N TYR A 51 -2.71 5.57 -5.58
CA TYR A 51 -1.52 6.41 -5.71
C TYR A 51 -0.49 6.18 -4.59
N MET A 52 -0.95 6.03 -3.35
CA MET A 52 -0.06 5.98 -2.18
C MET A 52 0.56 4.61 -1.95
N VAL A 53 -0.11 3.52 -2.32
CA VAL A 53 0.41 2.16 -2.16
C VAL A 53 1.71 1.94 -2.94
N PRO A 54 1.81 2.26 -4.24
CA PRO A 54 3.06 2.17 -5.00
C PRO A 54 4.24 2.89 -4.34
N LYS A 55 4.02 4.12 -3.91
CA LYS A 55 5.05 4.94 -3.26
C LYS A 55 5.52 4.32 -1.96
N TRP A 56 4.59 3.83 -1.14
CA TRP A 56 4.93 3.15 0.10
C TRP A 56 5.66 1.82 -0.16
N LYS A 57 5.21 1.02 -1.15
CA LYS A 57 5.88 -0.23 -1.55
C LYS A 57 7.33 0.03 -1.95
N LEU A 58 7.56 0.99 -2.84
CA LEU A 58 8.90 1.36 -3.31
C LEU A 58 9.78 1.92 -2.18
N SER A 59 9.25 2.80 -1.34
CA SER A 59 10.00 3.36 -0.21
C SER A 59 10.34 2.29 0.84
N SER A 60 9.43 1.33 1.07
CA SER A 60 9.62 0.26 2.04
C SER A 60 10.61 -0.79 1.55
N ILE A 61 10.49 -1.23 0.28
CA ILE A 61 11.37 -2.29 -0.26
C ILE A 61 12.85 -1.86 -0.29
N LYS A 62 13.13 -0.56 -0.49
CA LYS A 62 14.48 0.02 -0.41
C LYS A 62 15.18 -0.16 0.94
N GLN A 63 14.42 -0.43 2.01
CA GLN A 63 14.93 -0.62 3.36
C GLN A 63 15.13 -2.11 3.73
N LEU A 64 14.83 -3.02 2.79
CA LEU A 64 14.98 -4.46 3.00
C LEU A 64 16.34 -4.91 2.47
N SER A 65 16.96 -5.87 3.16
CA SER A 65 18.34 -6.30 2.89
C SER A 65 18.47 -7.77 2.49
N SER A 66 17.41 -8.57 2.65
CA SER A 66 17.47 -10.01 2.41
C SER A 66 16.14 -10.55 1.88
N THR A 67 16.21 -11.77 1.33
CA THR A 67 15.02 -12.54 0.92
C THR A 67 14.05 -12.75 2.07
N GLU A 68 14.56 -13.09 3.26
CA GLU A 68 13.74 -13.29 4.46
C GLU A 68 12.99 -12.00 4.86
N ASP A 69 13.67 -10.84 4.77
CA ASP A 69 13.06 -9.55 5.04
C ASP A 69 11.92 -9.24 4.09
N TYR A 70 12.14 -9.48 2.79
CA TYR A 70 11.12 -9.30 1.77
C TYR A 70 9.91 -10.19 2.02
N VAL A 71 10.12 -11.49 2.26
CA VAL A 71 9.03 -12.44 2.47
C VAL A 71 8.21 -12.07 3.71
N ASN A 72 8.88 -11.72 4.81
CA ASN A 72 8.20 -11.29 6.04
C ASN A 72 7.47 -9.96 5.87
N TRP A 73 8.07 -8.98 5.20
CA TRP A 73 7.41 -7.69 4.93
C TRP A 73 6.16 -7.90 4.06
N TYR A 74 6.29 -8.64 2.96
CA TYR A 74 5.20 -8.86 2.01
C TYR A 74 4.04 -9.65 2.64
N SER A 75 4.32 -10.76 3.34
CA SER A 75 3.29 -11.56 4.00
C SER A 75 2.54 -10.79 5.08
N ASN A 76 3.26 -10.03 5.91
CA ASN A 76 2.63 -9.19 6.94
C ASN A 76 1.81 -8.04 6.35
N SER A 77 2.25 -7.45 5.23
CA SER A 77 1.51 -6.38 4.55
C SER A 77 0.18 -6.86 4.00
N ILE A 78 0.12 -8.11 3.53
CA ILE A 78 -1.14 -8.73 3.08
C ILE A 78 -2.00 -9.08 4.29
N ALA A 79 -1.42 -9.72 5.31
CA ALA A 79 -2.14 -10.12 6.52
C ALA A 79 -2.73 -8.93 7.28
N SER A 80 -2.12 -7.75 7.20
CA SER A 80 -2.62 -6.52 7.78
C SER A 80 -3.57 -5.72 6.86
N PHE A 81 -3.94 -6.27 5.70
CA PHE A 81 -4.79 -5.62 4.70
C PHE A 81 -4.25 -4.28 4.16
N LEU A 82 -2.93 -4.10 4.19
CA LEU A 82 -2.30 -2.88 3.67
C LEU A 82 -2.15 -2.94 2.14
N ILE A 83 -1.85 -4.13 1.60
CA ILE A 83 -1.74 -4.39 0.16
C ILE A 83 -2.50 -5.64 -0.23
N TRP A 84 -2.82 -5.74 -1.52
CA TRP A 84 -3.34 -6.97 -2.11
C TRP A 84 -2.20 -7.88 -2.59
N PRO A 85 -2.41 -9.20 -2.65
CA PRO A 85 -1.49 -10.11 -3.32
C PRO A 85 -1.33 -9.74 -4.80
N ASP A 86 -0.12 -9.90 -5.35
CA ASP A 86 0.21 -9.51 -6.73
C ASP A 86 -0.77 -10.01 -7.81
N SER A 87 -1.34 -11.21 -7.65
CA SER A 87 -2.31 -11.80 -8.58
C SER A 87 -3.72 -11.20 -8.51
N ASN A 88 -3.98 -10.30 -7.57
CA ASN A 88 -5.28 -9.70 -7.36
C ASN A 88 -5.53 -8.56 -8.36
N TRP A 89 -6.74 -8.48 -8.92
CA TRP A 89 -7.14 -7.43 -9.87
C TRP A 89 -6.98 -6.01 -9.33
N PHE A 90 -7.09 -5.80 -8.02
CA PHE A 90 -6.91 -4.49 -7.40
C PHE A 90 -5.50 -3.92 -7.60
N THR A 91 -4.47 -4.77 -7.72
CA THR A 91 -3.09 -4.31 -7.97
C THR A 91 -2.94 -3.65 -9.35
N GLN A 92 -3.84 -3.95 -10.29
CA GLN A 92 -3.85 -3.31 -11.61
C GLN A 92 -4.32 -1.86 -11.56
N THR A 93 -5.03 -1.47 -10.50
CA THR A 93 -5.48 -0.08 -10.30
C THR A 93 -4.43 0.79 -9.63
N GLU A 94 -3.31 0.22 -9.20
CA GLU A 94 -2.19 0.96 -8.63
C GLU A 94 -1.52 1.86 -9.68
N PHE A 95 -1.35 3.14 -9.34
CA PHE A 95 -0.74 4.14 -10.21
C PHE A 95 0.78 4.18 -10.04
N TRP A 96 1.45 3.33 -10.82
CA TRP A 96 2.90 3.33 -10.93
C TRP A 96 3.37 4.25 -12.06
N THR A 97 4.43 5.02 -11.81
CA THR A 97 5.24 5.56 -12.92
C THR A 97 6.10 4.43 -13.49
N GLU A 98 6.45 4.47 -14.78
CA GLU A 98 7.30 3.45 -15.40
C GLU A 98 8.61 3.29 -14.61
N LYS A 99 9.26 4.41 -14.28
CA LYS A 99 10.50 4.44 -13.50
C LYS A 99 10.34 3.79 -12.11
N ASP A 100 9.31 4.15 -11.35
CA ASP A 100 9.10 3.60 -10.01
C ASP A 100 8.78 2.10 -10.06
N LYS A 101 8.04 1.68 -11.10
CA LYS A 101 7.71 0.28 -11.33
C LYS A 101 8.94 -0.55 -11.63
N ASP A 102 9.78 -0.06 -12.54
CA ASP A 102 11.02 -0.73 -12.94
C ASP A 102 11.97 -0.85 -11.75
N GLU A 103 12.17 0.25 -11.00
CA GLU A 103 12.99 0.25 -9.79
C GLU A 103 12.45 -0.73 -8.73
N TYR A 104 11.13 -0.76 -8.50
CA TYR A 104 10.51 -1.71 -7.59
C TYR A 104 10.75 -3.17 -8.02
N GLN A 105 10.62 -3.45 -9.32
CA GLN A 105 10.82 -4.79 -9.86
C GLN A 105 12.27 -5.24 -9.78
N GLU A 106 13.24 -4.36 -10.06
CA GLU A 106 14.66 -4.64 -9.92
C GLU A 106 15.04 -4.97 -8.48
N LEU A 107 14.62 -4.13 -7.53
CA LEU A 107 14.84 -4.35 -6.10
C LEU A 107 14.21 -5.67 -5.64
N ARG A 108 12.99 -5.95 -6.09
CA ARG A 108 12.30 -7.21 -5.78
C ARG A 108 13.06 -8.42 -6.32
N LYS A 109 13.50 -8.40 -7.58
CA LYS A 109 14.26 -9.50 -8.19
C LYS A 109 15.57 -9.74 -7.44
N SER A 110 16.28 -8.67 -7.13
CA SER A 110 17.51 -8.70 -6.33
C SER A 110 17.29 -9.36 -4.97
N LEU A 111 16.26 -8.95 -4.23
CA LEU A 111 15.95 -9.51 -2.91
C LEU A 111 15.52 -10.98 -2.98
N LEU A 112 14.89 -11.40 -4.07
CA LEU A 112 14.43 -12.78 -4.25
C LEU A 112 15.48 -13.69 -4.92
N ASN A 113 16.66 -13.18 -5.28
CA ASN A 113 17.67 -13.88 -6.07
C ASN A 113 17.12 -14.49 -7.38
N ILE A 114 16.14 -13.82 -7.99
CA ILE A 114 15.58 -14.24 -9.27
C ILE A 114 16.44 -13.58 -10.35
N GLN A 115 17.26 -14.37 -11.04
CA GLN A 115 18.05 -13.95 -12.21
C GLN A 115 17.15 -13.76 -13.43
#